data_AF-A0A1S2IX20-F1
#
_entry.id   AF-A0A1S2IX20-F1
#
_cell.length_a   1.000
_cell.length_b   1.000
_cell.length_c   1.000
_cell.angle_alpha   90.00
_cell.angle_beta   90.00
_cell.angle_gamma   90.00
#
_symmetry.space_group_name_H-M   'P 1'
#
loop_
_entity.id
_entity.type
_entity.pdbx_description
1 polymer ?
#
loop_
_entity_poly.entity_id
_entity_poly.type
_entity_poly.pdbx_seq_one_letter_code
_entity_poly.pdbx_strand_id
1 'polypeptide(L)'
;MTGTPFSLSPEAYGGPVVGAELLPVRTYVQTPDGLFRVDGVAVSQTPDAVLVRWDRDDGLTLDAWVWSAGVKHKRGPSRVSE
;
A
#
# COMPACT_ATOMS: atom_id res chain seq x y z
N MET A 1 17.14 -9.00 -4.93
CA MET A 1 16.28 -9.05 -3.74
C MET A 1 16.03 -7.62 -3.33
N THR A 2 14.78 -7.17 -3.25
CA THR A 2 14.47 -5.81 -2.78
C THR A 2 14.45 -5.81 -1.24
N GLY A 3 15.27 -4.98 -0.60
CA GLY A 3 15.34 -4.82 0.85
C GLY A 3 14.02 -4.35 1.47
N THR A 4 13.98 -4.31 2.81
CA THR A 4 12.81 -3.86 3.56
C THR A 4 12.37 -2.46 3.10
N PRO A 5 11.09 -2.24 2.79
CA PRO A 5 10.60 -0.95 2.36
C PRO A 5 10.66 0.08 3.50
N PHE A 6 10.91 1.33 3.16
CA PHE A 6 10.67 2.43 4.09
C PHE A 6 9.16 2.63 4.22
N SER A 7 8.69 2.62 5.45
CA SER A 7 7.31 2.94 5.82
C SER A 7 7.28 4.33 6.42
N LEU A 8 6.18 5.07 6.21
CA LEU A 8 5.91 6.26 7.00
C LEU A 8 5.92 5.90 8.49
N SER A 9 6.51 6.78 9.29
CA SER A 9 6.49 6.68 10.76
C SER A 9 5.08 6.99 11.29
N PRO A 10 4.77 6.62 12.54
CA PRO A 10 3.51 6.98 13.18
C PRO A 10 3.15 8.46 13.16
N GLU A 11 4.15 9.33 13.35
CA GLU A 11 3.96 10.78 13.27
C GLU A 11 3.58 11.24 11.86
N ALA A 12 4.06 10.53 10.82
CA ALA A 12 3.81 10.87 9.43
C ALA A 12 2.49 10.29 8.90
N TYR A 13 2.19 9.01 9.17
CA TYR A 13 0.92 8.43 8.71
C TYR A 13 -0.28 8.95 9.52
N GLY A 14 -0.06 9.41 10.75
CA GLY A 14 -1.07 10.09 11.56
C GLY A 14 -2.21 9.19 12.04
N GLY A 15 -3.40 9.77 12.20
CA GLY A 15 -4.59 9.06 12.64
C GLY A 15 -5.88 9.83 12.37
N PRO A 16 -7.05 9.24 12.64
CA PRO A 16 -7.23 7.88 13.18
C PRO A 16 -6.88 6.80 12.15
N VAL A 17 -6.42 5.64 12.64
CA VAL A 17 -6.23 4.45 11.81
C VAL A 17 -7.55 3.68 11.76
N VAL A 18 -8.02 3.41 10.56
CA VAL A 18 -9.21 2.58 10.31
C VAL A 18 -8.85 1.42 9.39
N GLY A 19 -9.55 0.29 9.54
CA GLY A 19 -9.44 -0.82 8.60
C GLY A 19 -9.85 -0.39 7.19
N ALA A 20 -9.16 -0.93 6.18
CA ALA A 20 -9.51 -0.73 4.78
C ALA A 20 -10.11 -2.01 4.19
N GLU A 21 -10.92 -1.88 3.14
CA GLU A 21 -11.68 -2.98 2.52
C GLU A 21 -10.81 -4.00 1.75
N LEU A 22 -9.48 -4.02 1.95
CA LEU A 22 -8.55 -4.87 1.19
C LEU A 22 -8.58 -4.60 -0.32
N LEU A 23 -8.86 -3.36 -0.71
CA LEU A 23 -8.94 -2.98 -2.12
C LEU A 23 -7.59 -3.17 -2.81
N PRO A 24 -7.56 -3.73 -4.03
CA PRO A 24 -6.34 -3.80 -4.81
C PRO A 24 -5.79 -2.41 -5.12
N VAL A 25 -4.53 -2.20 -4.79
CA VAL A 25 -3.83 -0.93 -4.99
C VAL A 25 -2.53 -1.12 -5.74
N ARG A 26 -2.06 -0.02 -6.32
CA ARG A 26 -0.74 0.11 -6.93
C ARG A 26 -0.07 1.34 -6.35
N THR A 27 1.17 1.19 -5.91
CA THR A 27 1.98 2.30 -5.39
C THR A 27 3.45 2.08 -5.73
N TYR A 28 4.28 3.10 -5.51
CA TYR A 28 5.72 2.96 -5.49
C TYR A 28 6.21 2.97 -4.05
N VAL A 29 7.13 2.07 -3.72
CA VAL A 29 7.78 1.97 -2.40
C VAL A 29 9.29 2.16 -2.57
N GLN A 30 9.88 2.98 -1.70
CA GLN A 30 11.32 3.13 -1.63
C GLN A 30 11.88 2.04 -0.72
N THR A 31 12.96 1.39 -1.15
CA THR A 31 13.79 0.48 -0.35
C THR A 31 15.23 0.99 -0.37
N PRO A 32 16.16 0.38 0.39
CA PRO A 32 17.59 0.66 0.26
C PRO A 32 18.15 0.44 -1.15
N ASP A 33 17.50 -0.42 -1.95
CA ASP A 33 17.97 -0.78 -3.30
C ASP A 33 17.37 0.11 -4.40
N GLY A 34 16.37 0.94 -4.09
CA GLY A 34 15.72 1.81 -5.07
C GLY A 34 14.21 1.98 -4.89
N LEU A 35 13.57 2.56 -5.91
CA LEU A 35 12.14 2.81 -5.94
C LEU A 35 11.44 1.76 -6.81
N PHE A 36 10.51 1.01 -6.24
CA PHE A 36 9.87 -0.12 -6.91
C PHE A 36 8.36 0.04 -6.95
N ARG A 37 7.75 -0.36 -8.07
CA ARG A 37 6.30 -0.42 -8.19
C ARG A 37 5.79 -1.72 -7.62
N VAL A 38 4.81 -1.65 -6.73
CA VAL A 38 4.15 -2.83 -6.14
C VAL A 38 2.67 -2.81 -6.47
N ASP A 39 2.14 -4.01 -6.70
CA ASP A 39 0.71 -4.29 -6.79
C ASP A 39 0.34 -5.07 -5.53
N GLY A 40 -0.53 -4.50 -4.68
CA GLY A 40 -0.85 -5.03 -3.36
C GLY A 40 -2.30 -4.75 -2.96
N VAL A 41 -2.58 -4.80 -1.66
CA VAL A 41 -3.89 -4.52 -1.08
C VAL A 41 -3.80 -3.48 0.04
N ALA A 42 -4.79 -2.60 0.13
CA ALA A 42 -4.90 -1.65 1.23
C ALA A 42 -5.48 -2.33 2.47
N VAL A 43 -4.71 -2.48 3.55
CA VAL A 43 -5.15 -3.17 4.78
C VAL A 43 -5.67 -2.22 5.85
N SER A 44 -5.17 -0.99 5.88
CA SER A 44 -5.61 0.07 6.80
C SER A 44 -5.32 1.43 6.18
N GLN A 45 -5.97 2.47 6.69
CA GLN A 45 -5.78 3.84 6.21
C GLN A 45 -5.95 4.87 7.31
N THR A 46 -5.41 6.05 7.06
CA THR A 46 -5.67 7.32 7.75
C THR A 46 -6.13 8.34 6.71
N PRO A 47 -6.46 9.59 7.08
CA PRO A 47 -6.72 10.63 6.07
C PRO A 47 -5.56 10.84 5.09
N ASP A 48 -4.32 10.67 5.56
CA ASP A 48 -3.12 11.02 4.79
C ASP A 48 -2.37 9.81 4.21
N ALA A 49 -2.62 8.60 4.71
CA ALA A 49 -1.81 7.44 4.37
C ALA A 49 -2.60 6.14 4.26
N VAL A 50 -2.02 5.16 3.58
CA VAL A 50 -2.56 3.80 3.42
C VAL A 50 -1.47 2.80 3.78
N LEU A 51 -1.81 1.81 4.60
CA LEU A 51 -0.98 0.63 4.83
C LEU A 51 -1.21 -0.34 3.67
N VAL A 52 -0.19 -0.55 2.87
CA VAL A 52 -0.22 -1.44 1.71
C VAL A 52 0.51 -2.73 2.03
N ARG A 53 -0.14 -3.86 1.77
CA ARG A 53 0.41 -5.21 1.87
C ARG A 53 0.64 -5.82 0.50
N TRP A 54 1.78 -6.46 0.28
CA TRP A 54 2.07 -7.23 -0.94
C TRP A 54 3.04 -8.38 -0.67
N ASP A 55 3.08 -9.34 -1.59
CA ASP A 55 4.04 -10.43 -1.54
C ASP A 55 5.23 -10.12 -2.44
N ARG A 56 6.44 -10.30 -1.90
CA ARG A 56 7.69 -10.25 -2.67
C ARG A 56 7.86 -11.54 -3.47
N ASP A 57 8.65 -11.47 -4.54
CA ASP A 57 8.92 -12.61 -5.44
C ASP A 57 9.48 -13.87 -4.73
N ASP A 58 10.05 -13.73 -3.53
CA ASP A 58 10.56 -14.85 -2.73
C ASP A 58 9.57 -15.37 -1.68
N GLY A 59 8.31 -14.92 -1.74
CA GLY A 59 7.22 -15.36 -0.87
C GLY A 59 7.14 -14.62 0.47
N LEU A 60 7.98 -13.61 0.71
CA LEU A 60 7.86 -12.77 1.91
C LEU A 60 6.75 -11.74 1.74
N THR A 61 5.73 -11.78 2.60
CA THR A 61 4.72 -10.73 2.71
C THR A 61 5.29 -9.52 3.43
N LEU A 62 5.11 -8.34 2.84
CA LEU A 62 5.61 -7.06 3.33
C LEU A 62 4.47 -6.05 3.46
N ASP A 63 4.64 -5.13 4.40
CA ASP A 63 3.72 -4.02 4.62
C ASP A 63 4.49 -2.70 4.67
N ALA A 64 3.90 -1.62 4.15
CA ALA A 64 4.41 -0.27 4.33
C ALA A 64 3.28 0.77 4.33
N TRP A 65 3.34 1.72 5.25
CA TRP A 65 2.55 2.95 5.16
C TRP A 65 3.12 3.84 4.07
N VAL A 66 2.25 4.29 3.18
CA VAL A 66 2.57 5.22 2.08
C VAL A 66 1.55 6.34 2.04
N TRP A 67 1.95 7.51 1.55
CA TRP A 67 1.03 8.65 1.38
C TRP A 67 -0.12 8.26 0.45
N SER A 68 -1.36 8.59 0.85
CA SER A 68 -2.59 8.25 0.11
C SER A 68 -2.56 8.80 -1.33
N ALA A 69 -1.98 9.99 -1.51
CA ALA A 69 -1.78 10.61 -2.83
C ALA A 69 -0.90 9.78 -3.78
N GLY A 70 -0.03 8.92 -3.26
CA GLY A 70 0.80 8.00 -4.05
C GLY A 70 0.10 6.69 -4.43
N VAL A 71 -1.08 6.42 -3.88
CA VAL A 71 -1.79 5.15 -4.01
C VAL A 71 -2.83 5.23 -5.12
N LYS A 72 -2.71 4.33 -6.09
CA LYS A 72 -3.71 4.14 -7.15
C LYS A 72 -4.58 2.95 -6.83
N HIS A 73 -5.84 3.18 -6.47
CA HIS A 73 -6.83 2.11 -6.34
C HIS A 73 -7.16 1.57 -7.72
N LYS A 74 -6.99 0.26 -7.91
CA LYS A 74 -7.51 -0.39 -9.11
C LYS A 74 -9.02 -0.48 -8.91
N ARG A 75 -9.81 0.15 -9.79
CA ARG A 75 -11.24 -0.16 -9.85
C ARG A 75 -11.36 -1.68 -9.99
N GLY A 76 -12.07 -2.32 -9.07
CA GLY A 76 -12.60 -3.66 -9.33
C GLY A 76 -13.40 -3.63 -10.63
N PRO A 77 -13.62 -4.79 -11.29
CA PRO A 77 -14.49 -4.83 -12.47
C PRO A 77 -15.78 -4.11 -12.10
N SER A 78 -16.16 -3.09 -12.88
CA SER A 78 -17.44 -2.43 -12.72
C SER A 78 -18.48 -3.53 -12.73
N ARG A 79 -19.22 -3.72 -11.63
CA ARG A 79 -20.45 -4.49 -11.70
C ARG A 79 -21.30 -3.80 -12.75
N VAL A 80 -21.37 -4.41 -13.92
CA VAL A 80 -22.34 -4.04 -14.95
C VAL A 80 -23.69 -4.27 -14.27
N SER A 81 -24.42 -3.19 -14.01
CA SER A 81 -25.82 -3.27 -13.64
C SER A 81 -26.55 -3.82 -14.85
N GLU A 82 -27.11 -5.01 -14.71
CA GLU A 82 -28.09 -5.59 -15.63
C GLU A 82 -29.46 -4.94 -15.40
#